data_AF-A0AAV4F7W5-F1
#
_entry.id   AF-A0AAV4F7W5-F1
#
_cell.length_a   1.000
_cell.length_b   1.000
_cell.length_c   1.000
_cell.angle_alpha   90.00
_cell.angle_beta   90.00
_cell.angle_gamma   90.00
#
_symmetry.space_group_name_H-M   'P 1'
#
loop_
_entity.id
_entity.type
_entity.pdbx_description
1 polymer ?
#
loop_
_entity_poly.entity_id
_entity_poly.type
_entity_poly.pdbx_seq_one_letter_code
_entity_poly.pdbx_strand_id
1 'polypeptide(L)'
;MKLLSGTGLKAKRFREKIRAYNNALAFASLAVNEEILPPGVYCFKIHGEVHHSIGPLMPDQTVNQRPKFAQIYIYDTDNEIENRTQWNDGLDQEILADLQRLLHVVNPFAKVGFV
;
A
#
# COMPACT_ATOMS: atom_id res chain seq x y z
N MET A 1 4.64 -16.61 7.16
CA MET A 1 3.90 -17.69 6.49
C MET A 1 2.46 -17.91 6.98
N LYS A 2 2.11 -17.68 8.26
CA LYS A 2 0.76 -17.98 8.78
C LYS A 2 -0.41 -17.28 8.05
N LEU A 3 -0.24 -16.06 7.54
CA LEU A 3 -1.28 -15.37 6.76
C LEU A 3 -1.49 -15.95 5.35
N LEU A 4 -0.41 -16.43 4.72
CA LEU A 4 -0.45 -16.98 3.35
C LEU A 4 -0.99 -18.40 3.32
N SER A 5 -0.55 -19.28 4.23
CA SER A 5 -0.91 -20.71 4.22
C SER A 5 -1.86 -21.15 5.33
N GLY A 6 -2.14 -20.30 6.33
CA GLY A 6 -3.00 -20.67 7.46
C GLY A 6 -4.48 -20.82 7.08
N THR A 7 -5.24 -21.55 7.89
CA THR A 7 -6.68 -21.81 7.67
C THR A 7 -7.59 -20.93 8.53
N GLY A 8 -7.04 -20.19 9.50
CA GLY A 8 -7.81 -19.31 10.38
C GLY A 8 -8.43 -18.11 9.67
N LEU A 9 -9.40 -17.46 10.33
CA LEU A 9 -10.16 -16.32 9.79
C LEU A 9 -9.25 -15.19 9.31
N LYS A 10 -8.19 -14.86 10.08
CA LYS A 10 -7.21 -13.82 9.72
C LYS A 10 -6.50 -14.12 8.39
N ALA A 11 -6.11 -15.37 8.17
CA ALA A 11 -5.47 -15.80 6.93
C ALA A 11 -6.44 -15.78 5.73
N LYS A 12 -7.71 -16.15 5.96
CA LYS A 12 -8.77 -16.03 4.94
C LYS A 12 -8.99 -14.57 4.54
N ARG A 13 -9.22 -13.67 5.50
CA ARG A 13 -9.39 -12.22 5.27
C ARG A 13 -8.19 -11.60 4.55
N PHE A 14 -6.97 -12.00 4.93
CA PHE A 14 -5.76 -11.55 4.25
C PHE A 14 -5.76 -11.96 2.78
N ARG A 15 -5.98 -13.25 2.47
CA ARG A 15 -5.94 -13.75 1.09
C ARG A 15 -7.03 -13.13 0.21
N GLU A 16 -8.22 -12.91 0.74
CA GLU A 16 -9.32 -12.25 0.03
C GLU A 16 -8.96 -10.82 -0.42
N LYS A 17 -8.10 -10.12 0.33
CA LYS A 17 -7.71 -8.72 0.08
C LYS A 17 -6.20 -8.52 -0.10
N ILE A 18 -5.45 -9.55 -0.44
CA ILE A 18 -3.97 -9.52 -0.44
C ILE A 18 -3.39 -8.38 -1.30
N ARG A 19 -4.01 -8.11 -2.46
CA ARG A 19 -3.58 -7.02 -3.34
C ARG A 19 -3.76 -5.65 -2.69
N ALA A 20 -4.86 -5.45 -1.97
CA ALA A 20 -5.13 -4.20 -1.26
C ALA A 20 -4.17 -4.01 -0.07
N TYR A 21 -3.87 -5.07 0.70
CA TYR A 21 -2.82 -4.99 1.73
C TYR A 21 -1.45 -4.64 1.15
N ASN A 22 -1.07 -5.26 0.04
CA ASN A 22 0.21 -4.96 -0.62
C ASN A 22 0.24 -3.52 -1.15
N ASN A 23 -0.87 -3.02 -1.70
CA ASN A 23 -0.99 -1.65 -2.17
C ASN A 23 -0.90 -0.63 -1.01
N ALA A 24 -1.58 -0.91 0.11
CA ALA A 24 -1.53 -0.07 1.31
C ALA A 24 -0.11 0.09 1.88
N LEU A 25 0.78 -0.88 1.64
CA LEU A 25 2.18 -0.86 2.08
C LEU A 25 3.16 -0.41 0.98
N ALA A 26 2.69 -0.07 -0.22
CA ALA A 26 3.56 0.34 -1.31
C ALA A 26 4.22 1.71 -1.04
N PHE A 27 5.49 1.84 -1.45
CA PHE A 27 6.24 3.11 -1.37
C PHE A 27 5.96 4.05 -2.54
N ALA A 28 5.52 3.51 -3.68
CA ALA A 28 5.22 4.28 -4.87
C ALA A 28 3.93 3.75 -5.49
N SER A 29 3.19 4.64 -6.14
CA SER A 29 2.07 4.22 -6.97
C SER A 29 2.59 3.74 -8.33
N LEU A 30 1.71 3.02 -9.03
CA LEU A 30 1.91 2.74 -10.44
C LEU A 30 1.11 3.78 -11.24
N ALA A 31 1.79 4.47 -12.17
CA ALA A 31 1.10 5.32 -13.14
C ALA A 31 0.96 4.56 -14.45
N VAL A 32 -0.28 4.46 -14.95
CA VAL A 32 -0.59 3.76 -16.20
C VAL A 32 -1.55 4.63 -17.00
N ASN A 33 -1.32 4.70 -18.31
CA ASN A 33 -2.34 5.19 -19.22
C ASN A 33 -3.31 4.04 -19.48
N GLU A 34 -4.43 4.03 -18.75
CA GLU A 34 -5.42 2.97 -18.86
C GLU A 34 -6.27 3.13 -20.12
N GLU A 35 -6.39 2.06 -20.89
CA GLU A 35 -7.36 1.93 -21.97
C GLU A 35 -8.37 0.84 -21.58
N ILE A 36 -9.65 1.20 -21.52
CA ILE A 36 -10.71 0.23 -21.21
C ILE A 36 -10.95 -0.61 -22.46
N LEU A 37 -10.48 -1.86 -22.41
CA LEU A 37 -10.69 -2.81 -23.50
C LEU A 37 -12.14 -3.32 -23.54
N PRO A 38 -12.65 -3.70 -24.72
CA PRO A 38 -13.98 -4.30 -24.87
C PRO A 38 -14.16 -5.55 -23.98
N PRO A 39 -15.41 -5.95 -23.69
CA PRO A 39 -15.71 -7.11 -22.86
C PRO A 39 -14.99 -8.38 -23.36
N GLY A 40 -14.26 -9.04 -22.46
CA GLY A 40 -13.44 -10.21 -22.76
C GLY A 40 -12.81 -10.78 -21.49
N VAL A 41 -11.82 -11.66 -21.62
CA VAL A 41 -11.07 -12.16 -20.45
C VAL A 41 -10.45 -10.98 -19.71
N TYR A 42 -10.72 -10.86 -18.40
CA TYR A 42 -10.21 -9.78 -17.56
C TYR A 42 -8.68 -9.85 -17.49
N CYS A 43 -8.02 -9.13 -18.39
CA CYS A 43 -6.57 -9.10 -18.51
C CYS A 43 -6.08 -7.68 -18.35
N PHE A 44 -5.33 -7.42 -17.28
CA PHE A 44 -4.51 -6.22 -17.18
C PHE A 44 -3.27 -6.42 -18.05
N LYS A 45 -3.20 -5.72 -19.19
CA LYS A 45 -2.07 -5.77 -20.11
C LYS A 45 -1.30 -4.46 -20.05
N ILE A 46 0.01 -4.57 -19.84
CA ILE A 46 0.93 -3.44 -19.90
C ILE A 46 1.66 -3.52 -21.24
N HIS A 47 1.66 -2.43 -22.00
CA HIS A 47 2.45 -2.28 -23.21
C HIS A 47 3.50 -1.20 -22.99
N GLY A 48 4.76 -1.49 -23.32
CA GLY A 48 5.89 -0.60 -23.03
C GLY A 48 6.47 -0.81 -21.63
N GLU A 49 6.97 0.27 -21.03
CA GLU A 49 7.68 0.25 -19.74
C GLU A 49 6.78 0.63 -18.56
N VAL A 50 7.05 0.02 -17.42
CA VAL A 50 6.37 0.28 -16.15
C VAL A 50 7.13 1.39 -15.42
N HIS A 51 6.53 2.56 -15.27
CA HIS A 51 7.09 3.65 -14.48
C HIS A 51 6.44 3.71 -13.09
N HIS A 52 7.28 3.74 -12.05
CA HIS A 52 6.81 4.05 -10.71
C HIS A 52 6.62 5.55 -10.57
N SER A 53 5.44 5.98 -10.12
CA SER A 53 5.18 7.38 -9.81
C SER A 53 5.50 7.62 -8.35
N ILE A 54 6.65 8.23 -8.11
CA ILE A 54 7.05 8.75 -6.80
C ILE A 54 6.53 10.18 -6.76
N GLY A 55 5.40 10.37 -6.07
CA GLY A 55 4.83 11.70 -5.85
C GLY A 55 5.75 12.57 -4.98
N PRO A 56 5.32 13.80 -4.65
CA PRO A 56 6.05 14.68 -3.74
C PRO A 56 6.39 13.97 -2.44
N LEU A 57 7.58 14.21 -1.88
CA LEU A 57 7.98 13.62 -0.59
C LEU A 57 7.21 14.20 0.60
N MET A 58 6.64 15.39 0.43
CA MET A 58 5.82 16.07 1.42
C MET A 58 4.37 16.11 0.96
N PRO A 59 3.39 15.92 1.86
CA PRO A 59 2.00 16.14 1.53
C PRO A 59 1.73 17.61 1.17
N ASP A 60 0.74 17.85 0.32
CA ASP A 60 0.29 19.20 0.03
C ASP A 60 -0.46 19.79 1.24
N GLN A 61 0.22 20.66 1.97
CA GLN A 61 -0.31 21.33 3.16
C GLN A 61 -1.39 22.36 2.83
N THR A 62 -1.46 22.88 1.60
CA THR A 62 -2.46 23.90 1.23
C THR A 62 -3.87 23.33 1.15
N VAL A 63 -3.98 22.03 0.91
CA VAL A 63 -5.25 21.29 0.83
C VAL A 63 -5.42 20.29 1.98
N ASN A 64 -4.60 20.36 3.03
CA ASN A 64 -4.57 19.40 4.14
C ASN A 64 -4.55 17.94 3.65
N GLN A 65 -3.74 17.65 2.63
CA GLN A 65 -3.64 16.30 2.10
C GLN A 65 -2.99 15.38 3.15
N ARG A 66 -3.65 14.26 3.43
CA ARG A 66 -3.08 13.21 4.27
C ARG A 66 -1.94 12.47 3.55
N PRO A 67 -0.88 12.05 4.26
CA PRO A 67 0.24 11.33 3.68
C PRO A 67 -0.18 10.06 2.93
N LYS A 68 0.46 9.81 1.79
CA LYS A 68 0.28 8.61 0.97
C LYS A 68 1.62 8.04 0.47
N PHE A 69 1.66 6.73 0.22
CA PHE A 69 2.84 6.02 -0.29
C PHE A 69 4.12 6.34 0.53
N ALA A 70 5.20 6.80 -0.10
CA ALA A 70 6.45 7.19 0.56
C ALA A 70 6.26 8.21 1.70
N GLN A 71 5.30 9.13 1.57
CA GLN A 71 5.06 10.17 2.58
C GLN A 71 4.68 9.57 3.94
N ILE A 72 4.03 8.40 3.95
CA ILE A 72 3.64 7.71 5.18
C ILE A 72 4.88 7.33 6.00
N TYR A 73 5.95 6.93 5.34
CA TYR A 73 7.17 6.46 5.98
C TYR A 73 8.14 7.58 6.40
N ILE A 74 7.95 8.80 5.88
CA ILE A 74 8.91 9.90 6.04
C ILE A 74 8.31 11.07 6.83
N TYR A 75 7.04 11.42 6.58
CA TYR A 75 6.44 12.64 7.11
C TYR A 75 5.67 12.43 8.42
N ASP A 76 4.88 11.37 8.51
CA ASP A 76 3.97 11.12 9.64
C ASP A 76 4.06 9.65 10.09
N THR A 77 5.20 9.33 10.69
CA THR A 77 5.54 7.98 11.17
C THR A 77 4.71 7.55 12.38
N ASP A 78 4.06 8.50 13.07
CA ASP A 78 3.26 8.20 14.26
C ASP A 78 1.85 7.71 13.89
N ASN A 79 1.32 8.12 12.73
CA ASN A 79 -0.05 7.81 12.30
C ASN A 79 -0.10 6.93 11.04
N GLU A 80 0.92 6.11 10.78
CA GLU A 80 1.01 5.33 9.54
C GLU A 80 -0.21 4.44 9.27
N ILE A 81 -0.70 3.73 10.29
CA ILE A 81 -1.86 2.83 10.14
C ILE A 81 -3.13 3.62 9.83
N GLU A 82 -3.34 4.76 10.49
CA GLU A 82 -4.49 5.62 10.22
C GLU A 82 -4.44 6.16 8.79
N ASN A 83 -3.27 6.68 8.38
CA ASN A 83 -3.04 7.20 7.04
C ASN A 83 -3.22 6.13 5.95
N ARG A 84 -2.79 4.87 6.21
CA ARG A 84 -3.03 3.75 5.28
C ARG A 84 -4.50 3.36 5.20
N THR A 85 -5.22 3.34 6.31
CA THR A 85 -6.61 2.87 6.35
C THR A 85 -7.54 3.82 5.60
N GLN A 86 -7.24 5.13 5.63
CA GLN A 86 -8.04 6.14 4.94
C GLN A 86 -8.18 5.92 3.43
N TRP A 87 -7.14 5.40 2.78
CA TRP A 87 -7.14 5.15 1.34
C TRP A 87 -7.46 3.69 1.00
N ASN A 88 -7.62 2.83 2.01
CA ASN A 88 -7.76 1.38 1.84
C ASN A 88 -8.93 0.85 2.68
N ASP A 89 -10.14 1.15 2.24
CA ASP A 89 -11.36 0.80 2.96
C ASP A 89 -11.55 -0.72 3.15
N GLY A 90 -12.01 -1.07 4.35
CA GLY A 90 -12.36 -2.44 4.72
C GLY A 90 -11.17 -3.38 4.88
N LEU A 91 -9.95 -2.88 5.00
CA LEU A 91 -8.82 -3.68 5.50
C LEU A 91 -8.96 -3.92 7.00
N ASP A 92 -8.58 -5.11 7.44
CA ASP A 92 -8.49 -5.47 8.84
C ASP A 92 -7.23 -4.82 9.42
N GLN A 93 -7.40 -3.88 10.34
CA GLN A 93 -6.31 -3.10 10.91
C GLN A 93 -5.28 -3.98 11.63
N GLU A 94 -5.70 -5.11 12.22
CA GLU A 94 -4.79 -6.02 12.91
C GLU A 94 -3.90 -6.78 11.92
N ILE A 95 -4.42 -7.09 10.72
CA ILE A 95 -3.62 -7.67 9.64
C ILE A 95 -2.63 -6.63 9.10
N LEU A 96 -3.10 -5.40 8.88
CA LEU A 96 -2.25 -4.33 8.36
C LEU A 96 -1.11 -3.99 9.33
N ALA A 97 -1.39 -3.92 10.63
CA ALA A 97 -0.39 -3.70 11.67
C ALA A 97 0.64 -4.84 11.75
N ASP A 98 0.22 -6.10 11.62
CA ASP A 98 1.15 -7.24 11.56
C ASP A 98 2.09 -7.14 10.36
N LEU A 99 1.56 -6.80 9.19
CA LEU A 99 2.35 -6.67 7.96
C LEU A 99 3.30 -5.47 8.03
N GLN A 100 2.87 -4.33 8.60
CA GLN A 100 3.72 -3.17 8.82
C GLN A 100 4.86 -3.50 9.79
N ARG A 101 4.58 -4.18 10.91
CA ARG A 101 5.63 -4.65 11.83
C ARG A 101 6.63 -5.56 11.13
N LEU A 102 6.15 -6.50 10.31
CA LEU A 102 7.02 -7.34 9.50
C LEU A 102 7.89 -6.51 8.55
N LEU A 103 7.29 -5.53 7.86
CA LEU A 103 8.00 -4.65 6.96
C LEU A 103 9.08 -3.85 7.68
N HIS A 104 8.81 -3.31 8.87
CA HIS A 104 9.78 -2.56 9.67
C HIS A 104 10.93 -3.43 10.22
N VAL A 105 10.69 -4.73 10.42
CA VAL A 105 11.74 -5.68 10.83
C VAL A 105 12.65 -6.03 9.66
N VAL A 106 12.09 -6.19 8.46
CA VAL A 106 12.82 -6.73 7.30
C VAL A 106 13.40 -5.62 6.40
N ASN A 107 12.71 -4.49 6.26
CA ASN A 107 13.10 -3.41 5.37
C ASN A 107 13.76 -2.28 6.18
N PRO A 108 15.09 -2.09 6.07
CA PRO A 108 15.79 -1.04 6.81
C PRO A 108 15.35 0.37 6.40
N PHE A 109 14.82 0.56 5.20
CA PHE A 109 14.36 1.86 4.69
C PHE A 109 12.94 2.22 5.13
N ALA A 110 12.16 1.26 5.62
CA ALA A 110 10.79 1.49 6.10
C ALA A 110 10.72 2.04 7.53
N LYS A 111 11.85 2.10 8.23
CA LYS A 111 11.96 2.64 9.59
C LYS A 111 12.49 4.07 9.66
N VAL A 112 13.06 4.56 8.56
CA VAL A 112 13.87 5.79 8.60
C VAL A 112 12.95 6.98 8.40
N GLY A 113 12.53 7.59 9.51
CA GLY A 113 12.21 9.00 9.52
C GLY A 113 13.49 9.76 9.18
N PHE A 114 13.59 10.27 7.94
CA PHE A 114 14.64 11.21 7.58
C PHE A 114 14.29 12.54 8.24
N VAL A 115 14.81 12.75 9.44
CA VAL A 115 14.94 14.08 10.06
C VAL A 115 16.35 14.57 9.82
#